data_AF-V9GA78-F1
#
_entry.id   AF-V9GA78-F1
#
_cell.length_a   1.000
_cell.length_b   1.000
_cell.length_c   1.000
_cell.angle_alpha   90.00
_cell.angle_beta   90.00
_cell.angle_gamma   90.00
#
_symmetry.space_group_name_H-M   'P 1'
#
loop_
_entity.id
_entity.type
_entity.pdbx_description
1 polymer ?
#
loop_
_entity_poly.entity_id
_entity_poly.type
_entity_poly.pdbx_seq_one_letter_code
_entity_poly.pdbx_strand_id
1 'polypeptide(L)'
;MASTQKLDAEQVKQWLQTRLHDVADLEQRAMKCEDEQTYLMYIKSMSNPLSVHENLVNRFYELGSEDLYEEYIRSFPSSSEAEDQEEIVRLLLKGYVVVIVNGKVLLFDAVLVLTSFIQPASTENVIQGPDDSFTENIEINLNLIRHRYQTTDLKADFMSVGKISQTRVIIMYDDKKVDKGVLKELKKRLSELKSDILQSASEIEKHTMHPSSASSPR
;
A
#
# COMPACT_ATOMS: atom_id res chain seq x y z
N MET A 1 -24.09 -23.07 -20.27
CA MET A 1 -22.90 -22.32 -20.75
C MET A 1 -23.12 -20.88 -20.33
N ALA A 2 -22.55 -20.47 -19.19
CA ALA A 2 -22.63 -19.08 -18.76
C ALA A 2 -21.76 -18.27 -19.70
N SER A 3 -22.36 -17.31 -20.40
CA SER A 3 -21.63 -16.29 -21.14
C SER A 3 -20.86 -15.44 -20.14
N THR A 4 -19.56 -15.68 -19.98
CA THR A 4 -18.67 -14.78 -19.23
C THR A 4 -18.71 -13.45 -19.95
N GLN A 5 -19.47 -12.49 -19.41
CA GLN A 5 -19.48 -11.13 -19.91
C GLN A 5 -18.08 -10.56 -19.68
N LYS A 6 -17.37 -10.31 -20.78
CA LYS A 6 -15.99 -9.82 -20.74
C LYS A 6 -15.96 -8.47 -20.01
N LEU A 7 -15.09 -8.34 -19.01
CA LEU A 7 -14.90 -7.08 -18.27
C LEU A 7 -14.48 -5.98 -19.25
N ASP A 8 -15.16 -4.83 -19.20
CA ASP A 8 -14.73 -3.63 -19.90
C ASP A 8 -13.60 -2.97 -19.09
N ALA A 9 -12.38 -3.01 -19.63
CA ALA A 9 -11.20 -2.55 -18.93
C ALA A 9 -11.23 -1.04 -18.56
N GLU A 10 -11.85 -0.20 -19.39
CA GLU A 10 -11.94 1.23 -19.09
C GLU A 10 -12.95 1.50 -17.97
N GLN A 11 -14.08 0.78 -17.97
CA GLN A 11 -15.04 0.83 -16.85
C GLN A 11 -14.40 0.33 -15.55
N VAL A 12 -13.63 -0.76 -15.61
CA VAL A 12 -12.91 -1.31 -14.45
C VAL A 12 -11.90 -0.30 -13.92
N LYS A 13 -11.12 0.35 -14.79
CA LYS A 13 -10.16 1.38 -14.39
C LYS A 13 -10.83 2.51 -13.63
N GLN A 14 -11.91 3.08 -14.19
CA GLN A 14 -12.64 4.19 -13.55
C GLN A 14 -13.26 3.77 -12.21
N TRP A 15 -13.80 2.55 -12.16
CA TRP A 15 -14.34 1.97 -10.94
C TRP A 15 -13.27 1.80 -9.85
N LEU A 16 -12.09 1.26 -10.20
CA LEU A 16 -10.96 1.11 -9.26
C LEU A 16 -10.47 2.46 -8.76
N GLN A 17 -10.31 3.44 -9.65
CA GLN A 17 -9.89 4.79 -9.28
C GLN A 17 -10.86 5.43 -8.29
N THR A 18 -12.16 5.20 -8.45
CA THR A 18 -13.18 5.68 -7.52
C THR A 18 -13.14 4.92 -6.20
N ARG A 19 -13.07 3.59 -6.24
CA ARG A 19 -13.16 2.74 -5.05
C ARG A 19 -11.92 2.81 -4.17
N LEU A 20 -10.74 3.05 -4.75
CA LEU A 20 -9.46 3.06 -4.05
C LEU A 20 -8.83 4.46 -3.95
N HIS A 21 -9.58 5.53 -4.25
CA HIS A 21 -9.10 6.92 -4.27
C HIS A 21 -8.43 7.38 -2.96
N ASP A 22 -8.78 6.74 -1.85
CA ASP A 22 -8.35 7.07 -0.48
C ASP A 22 -7.34 6.05 0.08
N VAL A 23 -6.88 5.10 -0.74
CA VAL A 23 -5.78 4.19 -0.39
C VAL A 23 -4.46 4.93 -0.66
N ALA A 24 -3.86 5.47 0.38
CA ALA A 24 -2.74 6.42 0.26
C ALA A 24 -1.45 5.86 -0.36
N ASP A 25 -1.24 4.55 -0.31
CA ASP A 25 -0.11 3.85 -0.92
C ASP A 25 -0.49 3.12 -2.22
N LEU A 26 -1.63 3.46 -2.81
CA LEU A 26 -1.99 3.07 -4.17
C LEU A 26 -1.15 3.85 -5.18
N GLU A 27 -0.41 3.14 -6.01
CA GLU A 27 0.33 3.69 -7.14
C GLU A 27 -0.47 3.44 -8.43
N GLN A 28 -0.49 4.46 -9.29
CA GLN A 28 -1.13 4.42 -10.60
C GLN A 28 -0.14 4.92 -11.64
N ARG A 29 0.10 4.15 -12.70
CA ARG A 29 1.08 4.50 -13.73
C ARG A 29 0.52 4.25 -15.12
N ALA A 30 0.32 5.32 -15.88
CA ALA A 30 0.12 5.23 -17.31
C ALA A 30 1.48 5.16 -18.01
N MET A 31 1.64 4.21 -18.92
CA MET A 31 2.83 4.05 -19.75
C MET A 31 2.42 4.15 -21.20
N LYS A 32 3.21 4.84 -22.01
CA LYS A 32 2.92 5.07 -23.42
C LYS A 32 4.19 4.90 -24.24
N CYS A 33 4.07 4.24 -25.39
CA CYS A 33 5.13 4.08 -26.37
C CYS A 33 4.50 4.25 -27.75
N GLU A 34 4.86 5.33 -28.46
CA GLU A 34 4.20 5.67 -29.73
C GLU A 34 2.67 5.77 -29.58
N ASP A 35 1.91 4.93 -30.28
CA ASP A 35 0.44 4.87 -30.23
C ASP A 35 -0.09 3.85 -29.19
N GLU A 36 0.81 3.07 -28.57
CA GLU A 36 0.52 2.02 -27.59
C GLU A 36 0.46 2.61 -26.17
N GLN A 37 -0.51 2.18 -25.37
CA GLN A 37 -0.73 2.58 -23.99
C GLN A 37 -1.10 1.41 -23.07
N THR A 38 -0.43 1.34 -21.92
CA THR A 38 -0.81 0.43 -20.85
C THR A 38 -0.93 1.19 -19.53
N TYR A 39 -1.66 0.61 -18.60
CA TYR A 39 -1.89 1.21 -17.30
C TYR A 39 -1.66 0.19 -16.19
N LEU A 40 -0.90 0.59 -15.18
CA LEU A 40 -0.62 -0.19 -13.98
C LEU A 40 -1.32 0.42 -12.78
N MET A 41 -1.88 -0.42 -11.92
CA MET A 41 -2.33 -0.05 -10.58
C MET A 41 -1.91 -1.10 -9.57
N TYR A 42 -1.33 -0.68 -8.45
CA TYR A 42 -0.85 -1.58 -7.40
C TYR A 42 -0.72 -0.88 -6.05
N ILE A 43 -0.69 -1.65 -4.96
CA ILE A 43 -0.44 -1.11 -3.62
C ILE A 43 1.06 -1.20 -3.34
N LYS A 44 1.75 -0.06 -3.29
CA LYS A 44 3.22 0.03 -3.21
C LYS A 44 3.82 -0.73 -2.04
N SER A 45 3.15 -0.74 -0.90
CA SER A 45 3.59 -1.45 0.31
C SER A 45 3.38 -2.97 0.25
N MET A 46 2.63 -3.46 -0.75
CA MET A 46 2.32 -4.88 -0.95
C MET A 46 2.97 -5.47 -2.19
N SER A 47 3.54 -4.64 -3.07
CA SER A 47 4.12 -5.07 -4.34
C SER A 47 5.63 -4.90 -4.38
N ASN A 48 6.34 -5.90 -4.91
CA ASN A 48 7.79 -5.95 -4.98
C ASN A 48 8.28 -4.92 -6.01
N PRO A 49 9.00 -3.87 -5.59
CA PRO A 49 9.35 -2.76 -6.46
C PRO A 49 10.27 -3.18 -7.63
N LEU A 50 11.14 -4.18 -7.43
CA LEU A 50 11.98 -4.71 -8.51
C LEU A 50 11.14 -5.46 -9.52
N SER A 51 10.22 -6.31 -9.07
CA SER A 51 9.32 -7.02 -9.98
C SER A 51 8.45 -6.06 -10.80
N VAL A 52 7.88 -5.03 -10.17
CA VAL A 52 7.13 -4.00 -10.89
C VAL A 52 8.01 -3.25 -11.88
N HIS A 53 9.21 -2.83 -11.48
CA HIS A 53 10.06 -2.02 -12.34
C HIS A 53 10.66 -2.82 -13.51
N GLU A 54 11.27 -3.97 -13.24
CA GLU A 54 12.00 -4.76 -14.22
C GLU A 54 11.04 -5.55 -15.12
N ASN A 55 10.06 -6.25 -14.54
CA ASN A 55 9.19 -7.15 -15.30
C ASN A 55 8.00 -6.42 -15.94
N LEU A 56 7.56 -5.28 -15.40
CA LEU A 56 6.42 -4.55 -15.98
C LEU A 56 6.86 -3.27 -16.69
N VAL A 57 7.51 -2.35 -15.97
CA VAL A 57 7.78 -1.01 -16.51
C VAL A 57 8.83 -1.05 -17.62
N ASN A 58 10.02 -1.59 -17.35
CA ASN A 58 11.10 -1.64 -18.33
C ASN A 58 10.72 -2.53 -19.52
N ARG A 59 10.10 -3.68 -19.24
CA ARG A 59 9.69 -4.61 -20.29
C ARG A 59 8.70 -4.01 -21.28
N PHE A 60 7.78 -3.16 -20.85
CA PHE A 60 6.87 -2.44 -21.75
C PHE A 60 7.65 -1.61 -22.78
N TYR A 61 8.63 -0.81 -22.33
CA TYR A 61 9.43 0.04 -23.22
C TYR A 61 10.41 -0.75 -24.10
N GLU A 62 10.91 -1.89 -23.61
CA GLU A 62 11.79 -2.76 -24.41
C GLU A 62 11.04 -3.49 -25.53
N LEU A 63 9.78 -3.86 -25.29
CA LEU A 63 8.95 -4.54 -26.29
C LEU A 63 8.35 -3.58 -27.30
N GLY A 64 7.90 -2.40 -26.86
CA GLY A 64 7.32 -1.38 -27.72
C GLY A 64 6.03 -1.79 -28.45
N SER A 65 5.33 -2.83 -27.97
CA SER A 65 4.10 -3.36 -28.56
C SER A 65 3.18 -3.90 -27.46
N GLU A 66 1.91 -3.48 -27.42
CA GLU A 66 0.94 -4.02 -26.45
C GLU A 66 0.71 -5.51 -26.62
N ASP A 67 0.64 -6.00 -27.87
CA ASP A 67 0.44 -7.42 -28.16
C ASP A 67 1.55 -8.30 -27.58
N LEU A 68 2.82 -7.94 -27.85
CA LEU A 68 3.96 -8.67 -27.29
C LEU A 68 4.04 -8.53 -25.76
N TYR A 69 3.65 -7.37 -25.22
CA TYR A 69 3.64 -7.13 -23.78
C TYR A 69 2.56 -7.96 -23.07
N GLU A 70 1.37 -8.06 -23.67
CA GLU A 70 0.29 -8.92 -23.18
C GLU A 70 0.72 -10.38 -23.17
N GLU A 71 1.28 -10.89 -24.28
CA GLU A 71 1.78 -12.26 -24.37
C GLU A 71 2.89 -12.53 -23.35
N TYR A 72 3.81 -11.58 -23.18
CA TYR A 72 4.85 -11.65 -22.16
C TYR A 72 4.26 -11.78 -20.75
N ILE A 73 3.30 -10.94 -20.37
CA ILE A 73 2.66 -11.02 -19.04
C ILE A 73 1.98 -12.38 -18.87
N ARG A 74 1.25 -12.86 -19.87
CA ARG A 74 0.56 -14.17 -19.84
C ARG A 74 1.51 -15.37 -19.76
N SER A 75 2.78 -15.18 -20.13
CA SER A 75 3.77 -16.25 -20.01
C SER A 75 4.15 -16.59 -18.57
N PHE A 76 3.84 -15.70 -17.61
CA PHE A 76 4.08 -15.95 -16.19
C PHE A 76 3.04 -16.93 -15.62
N PRO A 77 3.46 -18.03 -14.95
CA PRO A 77 2.52 -19.02 -14.43
C PRO A 77 1.48 -18.47 -13.43
N SER A 78 1.84 -17.42 -12.69
CA SER A 78 0.97 -16.78 -11.69
C SER A 78 0.18 -15.59 -12.24
N SER A 79 0.31 -15.28 -13.54
CA SER A 79 -0.52 -14.24 -14.14
C SER A 79 -1.86 -14.80 -14.62
N SER A 80 -2.90 -13.99 -14.53
CA SER A 80 -4.24 -14.35 -14.99
C SER A 80 -4.94 -13.15 -15.61
N GLU A 81 -5.98 -13.40 -16.39
CA GLU A 81 -6.96 -12.38 -16.77
C GLU A 81 -8.03 -12.34 -15.69
N ALA A 82 -8.41 -11.14 -15.26
CA ALA A 82 -9.40 -10.97 -14.20
C ALA A 82 -10.77 -11.48 -14.61
N GLU A 83 -11.45 -12.21 -13.71
CA GLU A 83 -12.80 -12.71 -13.93
C GLU A 83 -13.86 -11.67 -13.53
N ASP A 84 -13.63 -10.98 -12.42
CA ASP A 84 -14.55 -9.97 -11.89
C ASP A 84 -13.85 -8.87 -11.07
N GLN A 85 -14.61 -7.85 -10.69
CA GLN A 85 -14.14 -6.71 -9.90
C GLN A 85 -13.71 -7.09 -8.47
N GLU A 86 -14.32 -8.11 -7.87
CA GLU A 86 -14.01 -8.55 -6.51
C GLU A 86 -12.65 -9.26 -6.45
N GLU A 87 -12.36 -10.09 -7.45
CA GLU A 87 -11.06 -10.70 -7.66
C GLU A 87 -9.96 -9.66 -7.79
N ILE A 88 -10.19 -8.62 -8.59
CA ILE A 88 -9.20 -7.55 -8.80
C ILE A 88 -8.84 -6.89 -7.47
N VAL A 89 -9.84 -6.49 -6.68
CA VAL A 89 -9.61 -5.86 -5.37
C VAL A 89 -8.91 -6.83 -4.41
N ARG A 90 -9.34 -8.09 -4.38
CA ARG A 90 -8.74 -9.12 -3.53
C ARG A 90 -7.27 -9.35 -3.86
N LEU A 91 -6.90 -9.40 -5.14
CA LEU A 91 -5.52 -9.64 -5.57
C LEU A 91 -4.64 -8.38 -5.44
N LEU A 92 -5.19 -7.18 -5.70
CA LEU A 92 -4.52 -5.91 -5.37
C LEU A 92 -4.11 -5.84 -3.89
N LEU A 93 -5.04 -6.18 -2.98
CA LEU A 93 -4.77 -6.20 -1.54
C LEU A 93 -3.74 -7.27 -1.14
N LYS A 94 -3.50 -8.27 -1.98
CA LYS A 94 -2.46 -9.29 -1.77
C LYS A 94 -1.11 -8.90 -2.36
N GLY A 95 -1.03 -7.83 -3.15
CA GLY A 95 0.22 -7.36 -3.76
C GLY A 95 0.35 -7.59 -5.26
N TYR A 96 -0.71 -8.07 -5.92
CA TYR A 96 -0.74 -8.18 -7.37
C TYR A 96 -0.82 -6.79 -8.01
N VAL A 97 -0.29 -6.68 -9.23
CA VAL A 97 -0.42 -5.51 -10.07
C VAL A 97 -1.55 -5.74 -11.06
N VAL A 98 -2.47 -4.79 -11.14
CA VAL A 98 -3.45 -4.72 -12.22
C VAL A 98 -2.77 -4.10 -13.43
N VAL A 99 -2.76 -4.83 -14.54
CA VAL A 99 -2.23 -4.36 -15.82
C VAL A 99 -3.37 -4.27 -16.83
N ILE A 100 -3.64 -3.08 -17.32
CA ILE A 100 -4.61 -2.84 -18.38
C ILE A 100 -3.85 -2.68 -19.69
N VAL A 101 -4.05 -3.62 -20.61
CA VAL A 101 -3.35 -3.70 -21.90
C VAL A 101 -4.32 -4.33 -22.91
N ASN A 102 -4.35 -3.84 -24.16
CA ASN A 102 -5.21 -4.38 -25.22
C ASN A 102 -6.70 -4.50 -24.84
N GLY A 103 -7.20 -3.57 -24.02
CA GLY A 103 -8.57 -3.58 -23.49
C GLY A 103 -8.90 -4.77 -22.57
N LYS A 104 -7.87 -5.47 -22.05
CA LYS A 104 -8.00 -6.56 -21.09
C LYS A 104 -7.43 -6.14 -19.73
N VAL A 105 -7.85 -6.84 -18.69
CA VAL A 105 -7.38 -6.63 -17.31
C VAL A 105 -6.61 -7.87 -16.88
N LEU A 106 -5.29 -7.75 -16.83
CA LEU A 106 -4.41 -8.81 -16.35
C LEU A 106 -4.01 -8.55 -14.89
N LEU A 107 -3.75 -9.63 -14.17
CA LEU A 107 -3.30 -9.62 -12.79
C LEU A 107 -1.91 -10.26 -12.77
N PHE A 108 -0.91 -9.48 -12.40
CA PHE A 108 0.48 -9.91 -12.34
C PHE A 108 0.93 -10.07 -10.89
N ASP A 109 1.47 -11.25 -10.56
CA ASP A 109 1.99 -11.54 -9.22
C ASP A 109 3.30 -10.78 -8.98
N ALA A 110 3.20 -9.72 -8.19
CA ALA A 110 4.35 -8.99 -7.67
C ALA A 110 4.34 -8.99 -6.14
N VAL A 111 3.83 -10.02 -5.47
CA VAL A 111 3.65 -9.99 -4.02
C VAL A 111 4.97 -9.72 -3.29
N LEU A 112 4.97 -8.69 -2.43
CA LEU A 112 6.07 -8.34 -1.55
C LEU A 112 5.92 -9.03 -0.21
N VAL A 113 6.88 -9.90 0.14
CA VAL A 113 6.95 -10.57 1.43
C VAL A 113 8.20 -10.11 2.16
N LEU A 114 8.04 -9.26 3.19
CA LEU A 114 9.15 -8.75 4.01
C LEU A 114 9.38 -9.55 5.31
N THR A 115 8.64 -10.64 5.51
CA THR A 115 8.73 -11.45 6.75
C THR A 115 10.11 -12.09 6.96
N SER A 116 10.90 -12.30 5.89
CA SER A 116 12.25 -12.86 5.99
C SER A 116 13.28 -11.93 6.67
N PHE A 117 12.94 -10.66 6.92
CA PHE A 117 13.82 -9.68 7.58
C PHE A 117 13.53 -9.48 9.07
N ILE A 118 12.55 -10.19 9.64
CA ILE A 118 12.13 -10.03 11.03
C ILE A 118 12.93 -10.99 11.89
N GLN A 119 13.74 -10.46 12.80
CA GLN A 119 14.31 -11.26 13.88
C GLN A 119 13.24 -11.48 14.96
N PRO A 120 13.18 -12.67 15.59
CA PRO A 120 12.29 -12.91 16.71
C PRO A 120 12.58 -11.92 17.85
N ALA A 121 11.53 -11.45 18.54
CA ALA A 121 11.66 -10.54 19.67
C ALA A 121 12.64 -11.10 20.72
N SER A 122 13.68 -10.33 21.05
CA SER A 122 14.62 -10.71 22.11
C SER A 122 14.13 -10.32 23.52
N THR A 123 13.12 -9.44 23.60
CA THR A 123 12.69 -8.79 24.86
C THR A 123 11.34 -9.26 25.41
N GLU A 124 10.47 -9.89 24.62
CA GLU A 124 9.19 -10.43 25.10
C GLU A 124 9.03 -11.88 24.63
N ASN A 125 9.14 -12.83 25.57
CA ASN A 125 8.77 -14.22 25.33
C ASN A 125 7.25 -14.31 25.19
N VAL A 126 6.74 -14.25 23.96
CA VAL A 126 5.35 -14.57 23.67
C VAL A 126 5.21 -16.09 23.66
N ILE A 127 4.65 -16.67 24.72
CA ILE A 127 4.48 -18.12 24.88
C ILE A 127 3.46 -18.69 23.85
N GLN A 128 2.56 -17.85 23.30
CA GLN A 128 1.72 -18.16 22.14
C GLN A 128 1.33 -16.89 21.37
N GLY A 129 1.86 -16.74 20.15
CA GLY A 129 1.55 -15.66 19.21
C GLY A 129 2.45 -15.75 17.97
N PRO A 130 2.14 -15.06 16.84
CA PRO A 130 3.03 -15.04 15.68
C PRO A 130 4.38 -14.39 16.05
N ASP A 131 5.50 -14.97 15.61
CA ASP A 131 6.86 -14.45 15.87
C ASP A 131 7.17 -13.09 15.20
N ASP A 132 6.25 -12.59 14.36
CA ASP A 132 6.43 -11.34 13.63
C ASP A 132 6.40 -10.12 14.56
N SER A 133 7.57 -9.55 14.84
CA SER A 133 7.71 -8.30 15.59
C SER A 133 7.86 -7.10 14.66
N PHE A 134 7.40 -5.93 15.09
CA PHE A 134 7.72 -4.69 14.38
C PHE A 134 9.22 -4.39 14.43
N THR A 135 9.70 -3.74 13.38
CA THR A 135 11.09 -3.30 13.23
C THR A 135 11.18 -1.77 13.23
N GLU A 136 12.38 -1.20 13.18
CA GLU A 136 12.57 0.24 13.00
C GLU A 136 12.20 0.72 11.58
N ASN A 137 12.08 -0.21 10.61
CA ASN A 137 11.72 0.12 9.24
C ASN A 137 10.19 0.19 9.09
N ILE A 138 9.70 1.41 8.87
CA ILE A 138 8.28 1.68 8.74
C ILE A 138 7.63 1.00 7.52
N GLU A 139 8.38 0.71 6.45
CA GLU A 139 7.84 0.03 5.27
C GLU A 139 7.65 -1.48 5.53
N ILE A 140 8.55 -2.09 6.31
CA ILE A 140 8.38 -3.46 6.80
C ILE A 140 7.13 -3.54 7.66
N ASN A 141 6.96 -2.61 8.61
CA ASN A 141 5.80 -2.59 9.50
C ASN A 141 4.48 -2.39 8.74
N LEU A 142 4.46 -1.51 7.74
CA LEU A 142 3.30 -1.30 6.88
C LEU A 142 2.93 -2.58 6.10
N ASN A 143 3.92 -3.24 5.49
CA ASN A 143 3.73 -4.51 4.79
C ASN A 143 3.17 -5.60 5.72
N LEU A 144 3.69 -5.71 6.95
CA LEU A 144 3.21 -6.67 7.95
C LEU A 144 1.75 -6.44 8.34
N ILE A 145 1.38 -5.19 8.62
CA ILE A 145 0.00 -4.85 9.00
C ILE A 145 -0.95 -5.15 7.84
N ARG A 146 -0.60 -4.77 6.61
CA ARG A 146 -1.44 -5.01 5.43
C ARG A 146 -1.57 -6.49 5.06
N HIS A 147 -0.51 -7.29 5.22
CA HIS A 147 -0.60 -8.75 5.05
C HIS A 147 -1.60 -9.37 6.04
N ARG A 148 -1.63 -8.87 7.27
CA ARG A 148 -2.53 -9.36 8.31
C ARG A 148 -3.96 -8.81 8.18
N TYR A 149 -4.13 -7.62 7.63
CA TYR A 149 -5.42 -6.94 7.52
C TYR A 149 -5.72 -6.45 6.08
N GLN A 150 -6.05 -7.40 5.22
CA GLN A 150 -6.33 -7.22 3.79
C GLN A 150 -7.73 -6.64 3.53
N THR A 151 -7.91 -5.35 3.79
CA THR A 151 -9.16 -4.63 3.50
C THR A 151 -8.89 -3.26 2.87
N THR A 152 -9.78 -2.80 1.99
CA THR A 152 -9.74 -1.43 1.46
C THR A 152 -10.07 -0.39 2.53
N ASP A 153 -10.70 -0.79 3.63
CA ASP A 153 -11.06 0.10 4.73
C ASP A 153 -9.83 0.47 5.59
N LEU A 154 -8.72 -0.26 5.48
CA LEU A 154 -7.46 0.06 6.16
C LEU A 154 -6.78 1.22 5.44
N LYS A 155 -6.82 2.39 6.07
CA LYS A 155 -6.19 3.62 5.60
C LYS A 155 -4.85 3.85 6.29
N ALA A 156 -3.99 4.58 5.61
CA ALA A 156 -2.68 4.97 6.09
C ALA A 156 -2.46 6.45 5.75
N ASP A 157 -2.32 7.32 6.76
CA ASP A 157 -1.97 8.72 6.53
C ASP A 157 -0.50 8.93 6.79
N PHE A 158 0.24 9.27 5.74
CA PHE A 158 1.67 9.56 5.80
C PHE A 158 1.88 11.02 6.19
N MET A 159 2.73 11.27 7.19
CA MET A 159 3.13 12.62 7.60
C MET A 159 4.57 12.67 8.09
N SER A 160 5.08 13.89 8.22
CA SER A 160 6.38 14.19 8.81
C SER A 160 6.18 15.07 10.04
N VAL A 161 6.88 14.76 11.12
CA VAL A 161 6.78 15.47 12.41
C VAL A 161 8.16 15.86 12.95
N GLY A 162 8.21 16.91 13.79
CA GLY A 162 9.46 17.51 14.26
C GLY A 162 10.03 18.53 13.28
N LYS A 163 10.93 19.40 13.75
CA LYS A 163 11.48 20.51 12.95
C LYS A 163 12.69 20.11 12.12
N ILE A 164 13.71 19.55 12.75
CA ILE A 164 14.99 19.19 12.11
C ILE A 164 14.94 17.76 11.63
N SER A 165 14.48 16.82 12.48
CA SER A 165 14.48 15.39 12.12
C SER A 165 13.49 15.02 11.01
N GLN A 166 12.41 15.79 10.83
CA GLN A 166 11.35 15.53 9.84
C GLN A 166 10.97 14.03 9.83
N THR A 167 10.72 13.50 11.02
CA THR A 167 10.53 12.07 11.25
C THR A 167 9.25 11.61 10.58
N ARG A 168 9.36 10.61 9.69
CA ARG A 168 8.19 10.02 9.03
C ARG A 168 7.34 9.24 10.02
N VAL A 169 6.04 9.49 10.00
CA VAL A 169 5.02 8.80 10.80
C VAL A 169 3.89 8.39 9.88
N ILE A 170 3.35 7.19 10.11
CA ILE A 170 2.16 6.70 9.43
C ILE A 170 1.08 6.46 10.49
N ILE A 171 -0.09 7.07 10.30
CA ILE A 171 -1.28 6.80 11.10
C ILE A 171 -2.11 5.76 10.35
N MET A 172 -2.18 4.54 10.86
CA MET A 172 -3.01 3.49 10.28
C MET A 172 -4.32 3.32 11.06
N TYR A 173 -5.43 3.19 10.34
CA TYR A 173 -6.76 3.02 10.95
C TYR A 173 -7.73 2.34 10.00
N ASP A 174 -8.74 1.70 10.56
CA ASP A 174 -9.90 1.21 9.82
C ASP A 174 -10.95 2.32 9.70
N ASP A 175 -11.22 2.78 8.49
CA ASP A 175 -12.10 3.91 8.23
C ASP A 175 -13.53 3.69 8.72
N LYS A 176 -14.01 2.44 8.74
CA LYS A 176 -15.35 2.10 9.19
C LYS A 176 -15.47 1.99 10.70
N LYS A 177 -14.36 1.76 11.41
CA LYS A 177 -14.35 1.50 12.86
C LYS A 177 -13.80 2.66 13.69
N VAL A 178 -13.00 3.53 13.10
CA VAL A 178 -12.33 4.62 13.82
C VAL A 178 -13.31 5.71 14.24
N ASP A 179 -13.15 6.22 15.46
CA ASP A 179 -13.78 7.47 15.88
C ASP A 179 -13.08 8.64 15.16
N LYS A 180 -13.83 9.33 14.28
CA LYS A 180 -13.31 10.45 13.48
C LYS A 180 -12.88 11.64 14.33
N GLY A 181 -13.51 11.86 15.48
CA GLY A 181 -13.13 12.91 16.44
C GLY A 181 -11.78 12.62 17.06
N VAL A 182 -11.58 11.39 17.54
CA VAL A 182 -10.28 10.93 18.08
C VAL A 182 -9.19 10.99 17.01
N LEU A 183 -9.46 10.50 15.80
CA LEU A 183 -8.50 10.55 14.70
C LEU A 183 -8.09 11.98 14.34
N LYS A 184 -9.06 12.90 14.30
CA LYS A 184 -8.80 14.32 14.00
C LYS A 184 -7.94 14.97 15.08
N GLU A 185 -8.23 14.69 16.35
CA GLU A 185 -7.44 15.21 17.46
C GLU A 185 -6.02 14.63 17.47
N LEU A 186 -5.86 13.32 17.21
CA LEU A 186 -4.54 12.69 17.07
C LEU A 186 -3.70 13.36 15.98
N LYS A 187 -4.27 13.54 14.78
CA LYS A 187 -3.61 14.22 13.66
C LYS A 187 -3.20 15.64 14.02
N LYS A 188 -4.06 16.37 14.71
CA LYS A 188 -3.78 17.72 15.18
C LYS A 188 -2.58 17.73 16.15
N ARG A 189 -2.59 16.89 17.19
CA ARG A 189 -1.49 16.79 18.17
C ARG A 189 -0.16 16.43 17.52
N LEU A 190 -0.17 15.49 16.58
CA LEU A 190 1.03 15.12 15.81
C LEU A 190 1.56 16.30 14.99
N SER A 191 0.68 17.07 14.34
CA SER A 191 1.09 18.25 13.55
C SER A 191 1.64 19.39 14.40
N GLU A 192 1.28 19.46 15.68
CA GLU A 192 1.77 20.45 16.65
C GLU A 192 3.11 20.05 17.28
N LEU A 193 3.59 18.83 17.02
CA LEU A 193 4.86 18.33 17.56
C LEU A 193 6.04 19.07 16.91
N LYS A 194 6.63 19.96 17.70
CA LYS A 194 7.69 20.91 17.29
C LYS A 194 9.05 20.63 17.94
N SER A 195 9.30 19.40 18.40
CA SER A 195 10.63 18.97 18.85
C SER A 195 11.65 19.16 17.72
N ASP A 196 12.87 19.58 18.04
CA ASP A 196 13.92 19.72 17.04
C ASP A 196 14.30 18.35 16.47
N ILE A 197 14.50 17.36 17.35
CA ILE A 197 14.79 15.97 17.00
C ILE A 197 13.92 15.06 17.87
N LEU A 198 13.16 14.17 17.23
CA LEU A 198 12.45 13.09 17.92
C LEU A 198 13.42 11.93 18.22
N GLN A 199 13.50 11.53 19.49
CA GLN A 199 14.46 10.49 19.92
C GLN A 199 13.83 9.11 20.09
N SER A 200 12.52 9.02 20.34
CA SER A 200 11.83 7.73 20.55
C SER A 200 10.33 7.82 20.30
N ALA A 201 9.69 6.66 20.07
CA ALA A 201 8.24 6.56 19.99
C ALA A 201 7.53 7.05 21.27
N SER A 202 8.18 6.91 22.44
CA SER A 202 7.63 7.38 23.72
C SER A 202 7.44 8.89 23.78
N GLU A 203 8.21 9.69 23.04
CA GLU A 203 8.00 11.14 22.96
C GLU A 203 6.72 11.49 22.20
N ILE A 204 6.41 10.71 21.16
CA ILE A 204 5.19 10.83 20.37
C ILE A 204 3.99 10.41 21.22
N GLU A 205 4.10 9.28 21.93
CA GLU A 205 3.06 8.79 22.83
C GLU A 205 2.70 9.84 23.90
N LYS A 206 3.70 10.42 24.58
CA LYS A 206 3.47 11.44 25.61
C LYS A 206 2.71 12.65 25.06
N HIS A 207 3.06 13.13 23.87
CA HIS A 207 2.39 14.28 23.24
C HIS A 207 0.98 13.96 22.73
N THR A 208 0.71 12.71 22.40
CA THR A 208 -0.57 12.30 21.79
C THR A 208 -1.57 11.78 22.81
N MET A 209 -1.12 11.05 23.84
CA MET A 209 -1.99 10.40 24.84
C MET A 209 -2.21 11.24 26.10
N HIS A 210 -1.24 12.07 26.50
CA HIS A 210 -1.41 12.95 27.64
C HIS A 210 -1.68 14.37 27.16
N PRO A 211 -2.79 15.02 27.57
CA PRO A 211 -2.96 16.44 27.29
C PRO A 211 -1.77 17.18 27.89
N SER A 212 -1.18 18.09 27.11
CA SER A 212 -0.18 19.02 27.61
C SER A 212 -0.77 19.70 28.85
N SER A 213 -0.17 19.41 30.01
CA SER A 213 -0.34 20.24 31.18
C SER A 213 0.20 21.62 30.80
N ALA A 214 -0.69 22.50 30.37
CA ALA A 214 -0.39 23.90 30.23
C ALA A 214 0.25 24.34 31.55
N SER A 215 1.51 24.76 31.45
CA SER A 215 2.26 25.38 32.52
C SER A 215 1.39 26.42 33.20
N SER A 216 0.97 26.13 34.44
CA SER A 216 0.47 27.17 35.33
C SER A 216 1.63 28.15 35.57
N PRO A 217 1.48 29.44 35.24
CA PRO A 217 2.49 30.42 35.58
C PRO A 217 2.52 30.54 37.10
N ARG A 218 3.70 30.34 37.71
CA ARG A 218 4.01 30.93 39.01
C ARG A 218 4.55 32.33 38.79
#